data_AF-A0A961LAH8-F1
#
_entry.id   AF-A0A961LAH8-F1
#
_cell.length_a   1.000
_cell.length_b   1.000
_cell.length_c   1.000
_cell.angle_alpha   90.00
_cell.angle_beta   90.00
_cell.angle_gamma   90.00
#
_symmetry.space_group_name_H-M   'P 1'
#
loop_
_entity.id
_entity.type
_entity.pdbx_description
1 polymer ?
#
loop_
_entity_poly.entity_id
_entity_poly.type
_entity_poly.pdbx_seq_one_letter_code
_entity_poly.pdbx_strand_id
1 'polypeptide(L)'
;HVLRFWETRFSQIKPMKRAGGRRYYRPGDVELLKGIRALLYKEGYTIRGVQNIFKEDGIAYVAGVGRGDILPRKRDGALEGAPPPGKAKVAPRIAKPGAPSVVPNEANANAARVVHRLSDSHIDLLKAAMRDLGDARKLLDPAQSR
;
A
#
# COMPACT_ATOMS: atom_id res chain seq x y z
N HIS A 1 -10.25 17.79 6.90
CA HIS A 1 -9.47 18.43 5.81
C HIS A 1 -8.80 17.42 4.88
N VAL A 2 -8.25 16.31 5.37
CA VAL A 2 -7.62 15.25 4.53
C VAL A 2 -8.50 14.76 3.38
N LEU A 3 -9.77 14.47 3.66
CA LEU A 3 -10.69 13.96 2.65
C LEU A 3 -10.92 14.96 1.49
N ARG A 4 -11.05 16.26 1.81
CA ARG A 4 -11.12 17.31 0.79
C ARG A 4 -9.85 17.39 -0.06
N PHE A 5 -8.69 17.16 0.54
CA PHE A 5 -7.43 17.12 -0.20
C PHE A 5 -7.34 15.87 -1.09
N TRP A 6 -7.86 14.72 -0.65
CA TRP A 6 -7.90 13.52 -1.48
C TRP A 6 -8.90 13.62 -2.62
N GLU A 7 -10.04 14.32 -2.44
CA GLU A 7 -10.99 14.64 -3.52
C GLU A 7 -10.32 15.36 -4.70
N THR A 8 -9.33 16.23 -4.44
CA THR A 8 -8.65 16.97 -5.52
C THR A 8 -7.54 16.16 -6.19
N ARG A 9 -7.05 15.09 -5.54
CA ARG A 9 -5.96 14.25 -6.05
C ARG A 9 -6.45 12.97 -6.72
N PHE A 10 -7.63 12.48 -6.35
CA PHE A 10 -8.20 11.24 -6.86
C PHE A 10 -9.58 11.51 -7.44
N SER A 11 -9.68 11.53 -8.78
CA SER A 11 -10.93 11.78 -9.51
C SER A 11 -11.97 10.68 -9.35
N GLN A 12 -11.55 9.52 -8.83
CA GLN A 12 -12.37 8.36 -8.54
C GLN A 12 -13.27 8.57 -7.31
N ILE A 13 -12.87 9.44 -6.39
CA ILE A 13 -13.65 9.73 -5.17
C ILE A 13 -14.55 10.93 -5.45
N LYS A 14 -15.85 10.67 -5.66
CA LYS A 14 -16.84 11.73 -5.94
C LYS A 14 -17.86 11.82 -4.80
N PRO A 15 -17.73 12.82 -3.91
CA PRO A 15 -18.69 13.00 -2.82
C PRO A 15 -20.06 13.41 -3.38
N MET A 16 -21.13 12.80 -2.86
CA MET A 16 -22.49 13.21 -3.16
C MET A 16 -22.81 14.49 -2.37
N LYS A 17 -23.06 15.59 -3.09
CA LYS A 17 -23.44 16.87 -2.51
C LYS A 17 -24.94 16.89 -2.25
N ARG A 18 -25.33 17.13 -1.00
CA ARG A 18 -26.73 17.38 -0.59
C ARG A 18 -26.88 18.85 -0.18
N ALA A 19 -28.09 19.39 -0.28
CA ALA A 19 -28.43 20.70 0.25
C ALA A 19 -28.03 20.78 1.74
N GLY A 20 -27.12 21.69 2.09
CA GLY A 20 -26.56 21.82 3.44
C GLY A 20 -25.04 21.60 3.56
N GLY A 21 -24.31 21.44 2.44
CA GLY A 21 -22.83 21.52 2.43
C GLY A 21 -22.09 20.31 3.02
N ARG A 22 -22.82 19.26 3.42
CA ARG A 22 -22.26 17.99 3.88
C ARG A 22 -21.88 17.10 2.68
N ARG A 23 -20.75 16.41 2.81
CA ARG A 23 -20.24 15.45 1.81
C ARG A 23 -20.58 14.05 2.28
N TYR A 24 -21.30 13.29 1.47
CA TYR A 24 -21.55 11.88 1.72
C TYR A 24 -20.72 11.05 0.73
N TYR A 25 -20.06 10.01 1.25
CA TYR A 25 -19.31 9.04 0.45
C TYR A 25 -20.13 7.76 0.33
N ARG A 26 -20.06 7.09 -0.81
CA ARG A 26 -20.70 5.79 -0.99
C ARG A 26 -19.88 4.71 -0.27
N PRO A 27 -20.46 3.56 0.07
CA PRO A 27 -19.71 2.44 0.64
C PRO A 27 -18.46 2.07 -0.18
N GLY A 28 -18.57 2.06 -1.52
CA GLY A 28 -17.43 1.82 -2.41
C GLY A 28 -16.34 2.91 -2.34
N ASP A 29 -16.72 4.18 -2.18
CA ASP A 29 -15.75 5.26 -1.98
C ASP A 29 -15.02 5.11 -0.64
N VAL A 30 -15.72 4.63 0.40
CA VAL A 30 -15.13 4.38 1.71
C VAL A 30 -14.08 3.26 1.65
N GLU A 31 -14.32 2.21 0.86
CA GLU A 31 -13.33 1.15 0.62
C GLU A 31 -12.09 1.70 -0.11
N LEU A 32 -12.29 2.53 -1.13
CA LEU A 32 -11.19 3.19 -1.83
C LEU A 32 -10.37 4.10 -0.91
N LEU A 33 -11.04 4.87 -0.06
CA LEU A 33 -10.38 5.73 0.93
C LEU A 33 -9.54 4.90 1.92
N LYS A 34 -10.03 3.74 2.35
CA LYS A 34 -9.27 2.79 3.20
C LYS A 34 -8.05 2.26 2.47
N GLY A 35 -8.19 1.89 1.19
CA GLY A 35 -7.10 1.41 0.35
C GLY A 35 -6.02 2.47 0.11
N ILE A 36 -6.42 3.70 -0.26
CA ILE A 36 -5.51 4.84 -0.42
C ILE A 36 -4.75 5.11 0.89
N ARG A 37 -5.44 5.07 2.03
CA ARG A 37 -4.79 5.23 3.34
C ARG A 37 -3.74 4.14 3.58
N ALA A 38 -4.07 2.87 3.31
CA ALA A 38 -3.14 1.76 3.47
C ALA A 38 -1.92 1.94 2.56
N LEU A 39 -2.12 2.27 1.29
CA LEU A 39 -1.04 2.49 0.34
C LEU A 39 -0.13 3.67 0.75
N LEU A 40 -0.70 4.78 1.22
CA LEU A 40 0.10 5.94 1.61
C LEU A 40 0.86 5.74 2.93
N TYR A 41 0.21 5.15 3.95
CA TYR A 41 0.76 5.12 5.31
C TYR A 41 1.38 3.78 5.71
N LYS A 42 0.83 2.65 5.25
CA LYS A 42 1.39 1.33 5.56
C LYS A 42 2.50 0.97 4.57
N GLU A 43 2.20 1.11 3.28
CA GLU A 43 3.14 0.75 2.21
C GLU A 43 4.14 1.87 1.86
N GLY A 44 3.84 3.11 2.26
CA GLY A 44 4.71 4.25 2.02
C GLY A 44 4.74 4.75 0.57
N TYR A 45 3.67 4.53 -0.20
CA TYR A 45 3.52 5.11 -1.52
C TYR A 45 3.34 6.62 -1.44
N THR A 46 3.83 7.34 -2.44
CA THR A 46 3.46 8.75 -2.67
C THR A 46 2.08 8.86 -3.32
N ILE A 47 1.48 10.05 -3.26
CA ILE A 47 0.21 10.35 -3.97
C ILE A 47 0.31 10.01 -5.46
N ARG A 48 1.45 10.34 -6.10
CA ARG A 48 1.72 10.00 -7.50
C ARG A 48 1.84 8.49 -7.72
N GLY A 49 2.45 7.77 -6.78
CA GLY A 49 2.49 6.30 -6.79
C GLY A 49 1.09 5.69 -6.74
N VAL A 50 0.22 6.19 -5.87
CA VAL A 50 -1.18 5.73 -5.78
C VAL A 50 -1.98 6.06 -7.04
N GLN A 51 -1.79 7.24 -7.62
CA GLN A 51 -2.41 7.57 -8.92
C GLN A 51 -1.95 6.63 -10.05
N ASN A 52 -0.70 6.18 -10.00
CA ASN A 52 -0.17 5.23 -10.97
C ASN A 52 -0.80 3.85 -10.81
N ILE A 53 -0.95 3.36 -9.58
CA ILE A 53 -1.66 2.12 -9.27
C ILE A 53 -3.10 2.14 -9.79
N PHE A 54 -3.80 3.28 -9.65
CA PHE A 54 -5.13 3.45 -10.22
C PHE A 54 -5.19 3.31 -11.74
N LYS A 55 -4.13 3.67 -12.46
CA LYS A 55 -4.06 3.51 -13.93
C LYS A 55 -3.73 2.07 -14.34
N GLU A 56 -2.97 1.36 -13.52
CA GLU A 56 -2.38 0.07 -13.86
C GLU A 56 -3.23 -1.11 -13.39
N ASP A 57 -3.54 -1.16 -12.10
CA ASP A 57 -4.30 -2.22 -11.44
C ASP A 57 -5.79 -1.87 -11.32
N GLY A 58 -6.13 -0.60 -11.51
CA GLY A 58 -7.49 -0.11 -11.51
C GLY A 58 -8.08 0.11 -10.10
N ILE A 59 -9.36 0.45 -10.10
CA ILE A 59 -10.12 0.81 -8.88
C ILE A 59 -10.34 -0.42 -7.99
N ALA A 60 -10.57 -1.59 -8.60
CA ALA A 60 -10.85 -2.84 -7.90
C ALA A 60 -9.68 -3.28 -6.99
N TYR A 61 -8.44 -3.09 -7.44
CA TYR A 61 -7.26 -3.38 -6.64
C TYR A 61 -7.20 -2.52 -5.39
N VAL A 62 -7.30 -1.19 -5.54
CA VAL A 62 -7.23 -0.26 -4.40
C VAL A 62 -8.39 -0.50 -3.42
N ALA A 63 -9.59 -0.80 -3.92
CA ALA A 63 -10.73 -1.19 -3.09
C ALA A 63 -10.47 -2.49 -2.33
N GLY A 64 -9.89 -3.50 -2.97
CA GLY A 64 -9.49 -4.76 -2.34
C GLY A 64 -8.47 -4.56 -1.23
N VAL A 65 -7.43 -3.75 -1.46
CA VAL A 65 -6.46 -3.37 -0.41
C VAL A 65 -7.17 -2.71 0.78
N GLY A 66 -8.22 -1.91 0.52
CA GLY A 66 -9.03 -1.28 1.56
C GLY A 66 -9.91 -2.25 2.36
N ARG A 67 -10.29 -3.38 1.77
CA ARG A 67 -11.00 -4.48 2.44
C ARG A 67 -10.06 -5.45 3.16
N GLY A 68 -8.77 -5.41 2.84
CA GLY A 68 -7.77 -6.35 3.36
C GLY A 68 -7.57 -7.56 2.46
N ASP A 69 -8.13 -7.53 1.25
CA ASP A 69 -7.91 -8.56 0.24
C ASP A 69 -6.48 -8.42 -0.29
N ILE A 70 -5.69 -9.50 -0.21
CA ILE A 70 -4.37 -9.56 -0.85
C ILE A 70 -4.61 -9.86 -2.33
N LEU A 71 -4.83 -8.81 -3.11
CA LEU A 71 -4.89 -8.93 -4.56
C LEU A 71 -3.47 -8.81 -5.12
N PRO A 72 -3.02 -9.73 -5.99
CA PRO A 72 -1.75 -9.57 -6.70
C PRO A 72 -1.87 -8.35 -7.61
N ARG A 73 -0.84 -7.49 -7.68
CA ARG A 73 -0.84 -6.47 -8.74
C ARG A 73 -0.72 -7.16 -10.08
N LYS A 74 -1.33 -6.55 -11.08
CA LYS A 74 -1.25 -7.01 -12.46
C LYS A 74 0.19 -7.06 -12.99
N ARG A 75 1.11 -6.32 -12.35
CA ARG A 75 2.55 -6.28 -12.67
C ARG A 75 3.44 -7.19 -11.83
N ASP A 76 2.95 -7.78 -10.74
CA ASP A 76 3.80 -8.63 -9.89
C ASP A 76 4.23 -9.93 -10.61
N GLY A 77 3.68 -10.22 -11.78
CA GLY A 77 4.14 -11.28 -12.69
C GLY A 77 5.19 -10.89 -13.72
N ALA A 78 5.65 -9.63 -13.80
CA ALA A 78 6.44 -9.17 -14.96
C ALA A 78 7.87 -8.67 -14.68
N LEU A 79 8.23 -8.08 -13.54
CA LEU A 79 9.59 -7.52 -13.39
C LEU A 79 10.09 -7.52 -11.93
N GLU A 80 10.77 -8.60 -11.55
CA GLU A 80 11.80 -8.58 -10.52
C GLU A 80 12.98 -7.75 -11.06
N GLY A 81 13.19 -6.52 -10.55
CA GLY A 81 14.41 -5.76 -10.86
C GLY A 81 14.31 -4.23 -10.92
N ALA A 82 13.13 -3.64 -11.01
CA ALA A 82 12.99 -2.17 -10.98
C ALA A 82 12.65 -1.68 -9.55
N PRO A 83 13.39 -0.72 -8.97
CA PRO A 83 12.97 -0.11 -7.71
C PRO A 83 11.57 0.50 -7.92
N PRO A 84 10.60 0.21 -7.04
CA PRO A 84 9.22 0.64 -7.23
C PRO A 84 9.18 2.18 -7.37
N PRO A 85 8.59 2.73 -8.45
CA PRO A 85 8.51 4.17 -8.61
C PRO A 85 7.62 4.73 -7.49
N GLY A 86 8.25 5.31 -6.47
CA GLY A 86 7.55 6.08 -5.46
C GLY A 86 7.48 5.52 -4.05
N LYS A 87 8.37 4.62 -3.63
CA LYS A 87 8.76 4.49 -2.20
C LYS A 87 9.62 5.68 -1.76
N ALA A 88 9.23 6.90 -2.12
CA ALA A 88 9.88 8.11 -1.64
C ALA A 88 9.26 8.42 -0.27
N LYS A 89 10.08 8.40 0.79
CA LYS A 89 9.69 8.78 2.14
C LYS A 89 9.21 10.24 2.17
N VAL A 90 7.95 10.47 1.81
CA VAL A 90 7.20 11.69 2.10
C VAL A 90 5.85 11.20 2.60
N ALA A 91 5.81 10.81 3.87
CA ALA A 91 4.54 10.73 4.57
C ALA A 91 3.88 12.11 4.44
N PRO A 92 2.64 12.23 3.92
CA PRO A 92 1.94 13.50 3.97
C PRO A 92 1.78 13.83 5.46
N ARG A 93 2.48 14.88 5.92
CA ARG A 93 2.43 15.37 7.31
C ARG A 93 1.05 16.00 7.53
N ILE A 94 0.04 15.15 7.65
CA ILE A 94 -1.30 15.49 8.10
C ILE A 94 -1.20 15.56 9.62
N ALA A 95 -0.90 16.76 10.10
CA ALA A 95 -0.85 17.04 11.53
C ALA A 95 -2.23 16.78 12.15
N LYS A 96 -2.24 16.08 13.31
CA LYS A 96 -3.31 16.26 14.31
C LYS A 96 -3.38 17.76 14.66
N PRO A 97 -4.57 18.32 14.97
CA PRO A 97 -4.70 19.76 15.21
C PRO A 97 -3.99 20.16 16.51
N GLY A 98 -3.00 21.06 16.42
CA GLY A 98 -2.29 21.65 17.56
C GLY A 98 -0.94 22.29 17.22
N ALA A 99 -0.96 23.48 16.58
CA ALA A 99 0.11 24.52 16.47
C ALA A 99 1.48 24.16 15.81
N PRO A 100 2.34 25.17 15.50
CA PRO A 100 2.23 26.13 14.40
C PRO A 100 3.24 25.90 13.26
N SER A 101 3.04 26.67 12.19
CA SER A 101 3.73 26.70 10.90
C SER A 101 5.26 26.84 10.98
N VAL A 102 6.00 25.97 10.28
CA VAL A 102 7.35 26.25 9.77
C VAL A 102 7.55 25.48 8.46
N VAL A 103 7.59 26.18 7.34
CA VAL A 103 8.27 25.73 6.13
C VAL A 103 9.78 25.89 6.35
N PRO A 104 10.60 24.88 6.03
CA PRO A 104 11.80 25.24 5.28
C PRO A 104 12.15 24.26 4.15
N ASN A 105 12.83 24.87 3.19
CA ASN A 105 13.47 24.35 1.99
C ASN A 105 14.71 23.49 2.31
N GLU A 106 15.17 22.77 1.28
CA GLU A 106 16.55 22.34 1.02
C GLU A 106 17.22 21.18 1.78
N ALA A 107 18.02 20.47 0.97
CA ALA A 107 19.30 19.83 1.27
C ALA A 107 19.36 18.60 2.20
N ASN A 108 19.85 17.52 1.58
CA ASN A 108 20.89 16.59 2.03
C ASN A 108 20.83 15.92 3.43
N ALA A 109 21.28 14.67 3.41
CA ALA A 109 21.97 13.93 4.46
C ALA A 109 21.14 12.87 5.23
N ASN A 110 21.48 11.61 4.89
CA ASN A 110 21.57 10.45 5.77
C ASN A 110 20.94 10.59 7.17
N ALA A 111 19.80 9.95 7.39
CA ALA A 111 19.45 9.43 8.71
C ALA A 111 18.39 8.32 8.64
N ALA A 112 18.73 7.20 9.27
CA ALA A 112 17.85 6.15 9.79
C ALA A 112 17.04 5.30 8.79
N ARG A 113 17.66 4.18 8.44
CA ARG A 113 17.01 2.89 8.17
C ARG A 113 16.00 2.56 9.27
N VAL A 114 14.71 2.63 8.98
CA VAL A 114 13.70 1.84 9.69
C VAL A 114 12.76 1.29 8.62
N VAL A 115 13.17 0.17 8.04
CA VAL A 115 12.29 -0.72 7.29
C VAL A 115 11.58 -1.52 8.38
N HIS A 116 10.25 -1.54 8.41
CA HIS A 116 9.55 -2.57 9.15
C HIS A 116 9.90 -3.91 8.50
N ARG A 117 10.99 -4.49 8.99
CA ARG A 117 11.39 -5.88 8.79
C ARG A 117 10.11 -6.68 9.07
N LEU A 118 9.68 -7.53 8.12
CA LEU A 118 8.69 -8.55 8.45
C LEU A 118 9.15 -9.17 9.77
N SER A 119 8.30 -9.16 10.79
CA SER A 119 8.72 -9.61 12.12
C SER A 119 9.35 -10.99 11.99
N ASP A 120 10.46 -11.21 12.70
CA ASP A 120 11.28 -12.42 12.53
C ASP A 120 10.42 -13.71 12.64
N SER A 121 9.34 -13.66 13.42
CA SER A 121 8.30 -14.69 13.50
C SER A 121 7.66 -15.11 12.17
N HIS A 122 7.34 -14.16 11.28
CA HIS A 122 6.72 -14.46 9.98
C HIS A 122 7.74 -15.08 9.01
N ILE A 123 9.00 -14.64 9.10
CA ILE A 123 10.10 -15.21 8.30
C ILE A 123 10.37 -16.65 8.75
N ASP A 124 10.36 -16.91 10.04
CA ASP A 124 10.58 -18.25 10.59
C ASP A 124 9.42 -19.21 10.26
N LEU A 125 8.18 -18.73 10.31
CA LEU A 125 7.00 -19.48 9.89
C LEU A 125 7.09 -19.87 8.41
N LEU A 126 7.46 -18.92 7.53
CA LEU A 126 7.63 -19.18 6.10
C LEU A 126 8.77 -20.17 5.82
N LYS A 127 9.90 -20.06 6.54
CA LYS A 127 11.03 -21.00 6.42
C LYS A 127 10.68 -22.41 6.92
N ALA A 128 9.82 -22.52 7.93
CA ALA A 128 9.30 -23.81 8.39
C ALA A 128 8.39 -24.43 7.33
N ALA A 129 7.41 -23.67 6.83
CA ALA A 129 6.49 -24.14 5.79
C ALA A 129 7.21 -24.59 4.51
N MET A 130 8.27 -23.89 4.08
CA MET A 130 9.06 -24.30 2.91
C MET A 130 9.87 -25.58 3.16
N ARG A 131 10.33 -25.84 4.39
CA ARG A 131 11.02 -27.10 4.72
C ARG A 131 10.03 -28.28 4.73
N ASP A 132 8.88 -28.11 5.36
CA ASP A 132 7.85 -29.14 5.43
C ASP A 132 7.35 -29.53 4.04
N LEU A 133 7.18 -28.56 3.13
CA LEU A 133 6.84 -28.81 1.73
C LEU A 133 7.97 -29.54 0.97
N GLY A 134 9.23 -29.25 1.28
CA GLY A 134 10.38 -29.95 0.71
C GLY A 134 10.48 -31.41 1.19
N ASP A 135 10.18 -31.66 2.46
CA ASP A 135 10.17 -33.00 3.03
C ASP A 135 8.97 -33.81 2.54
N ALA A 136 7.79 -33.18 2.43
CA ALA A 136 6.63 -33.78 1.79
C ALA A 136 6.91 -34.13 0.31
N ARG A 137 7.66 -33.29 -0.41
CA ARG A 137 8.10 -33.58 -1.77
C ARG A 137 9.03 -34.80 -1.84
N LYS A 138 9.97 -34.96 -0.89
CA LYS A 138 10.84 -36.14 -0.84
C LYS A 138 10.08 -37.43 -0.55
N LEU A 139 9.02 -37.36 0.26
CA LEU A 139 8.16 -38.51 0.55
C LEU A 139 7.31 -38.94 -0.65
N LEU A 140 7.02 -38.01 -1.56
CA LEU A 140 6.26 -38.25 -2.79
C LEU A 140 7.14 -38.64 -3.98
N ASP A 141 8.46 -38.76 -3.82
CA ASP A 141 9.40 -39.12 -4.88
C ASP A 141 9.88 -40.59 -4.73
N PRO A 142 9.15 -41.59 -5.26
CA PRO A 142 9.56 -42.99 -5.18
C PRO A 142 10.69 -43.38 -6.16
N ALA A 143 11.47 -42.41 -6.67
CA ALA A 143 12.31 -42.60 -7.87
C ALA A 143 13.82 -42.31 -7.72
N GLN A 144 14.43 -42.62 -6.56
CA GLN A 144 15.90 -42.68 -6.43
C GLN A 144 16.40 -43.94 -5.70
N SER A 145 15.67 -45.06 -5.83
CA SER A 145 16.21 -46.40 -5.58
C SER A 145 16.32 -47.15 -6.91
N ARG A 146 17.36 -46.83 -7.68
CA ARG A 146 18.11 -47.75 -8.56
C ARG A 146 19.31 -47.05 -9.17
#